data_AF-A0A167XLF9-F1
#
_entry.id   AF-A0A167XLF9-F1
#
_cell.length_a   1.000
_cell.length_b   1.000
_cell.length_c   1.000
_cell.angle_alpha   90.00
_cell.angle_beta   90.00
_cell.angle_gamma   90.00
#
_symmetry.space_group_name_H-M   'P 1'
#
loop_
_entity.id
_entity.type
_entity.pdbx_description
1 polymer ?
#
loop_
_entity_poly.entity_id
_entity_poly.type
_entity_poly.pdbx_seq_one_letter_code
_entity_poly.pdbx_strand_id
1 'polypeptide(L)'
;MGNLSMFPPEIIFNVLDEILGSSPRLTHENFHAINQLTRTNKTLEQYIKFGWMGSNVSNSFKQRVNAVQWYPNIDIAKTALTLQGVDPEHSMPIAGHHGVGPDLITGIIFDDCTDCFEWFTEVLPATHMSCCNEGGWSFLSLALYAQAEKLLDLFFLSGFPREPKNFIIGSANAMGTGPSILGMSASSRDHQSFAKLFKKLKLVLNGHGFQKTLRDKLTPKERAAIRSVAPQYLQRMLYEAGLVTMHPALRYSPYYSGKRTLMY
;
A
#
# COMPACT_ATOMS: atom_id res chain seq x y z
N MET A 1 2.51 -11.07 -33.18
CA MET A 1 1.08 -10.67 -33.17
C MET A 1 0.85 -9.75 -34.35
N GLY A 2 -0.17 -10.00 -35.18
CA GLY A 2 -0.48 -9.17 -36.35
C GLY A 2 -0.96 -7.77 -35.98
N ASN A 3 -0.96 -6.84 -36.94
CA ASN A 3 -1.31 -5.44 -36.69
C ASN A 3 -2.79 -5.28 -36.34
N LEU A 4 -3.09 -5.23 -35.03
CA LEU A 4 -4.44 -5.02 -34.49
C LEU A 4 -5.10 -3.74 -35.03
N SER A 5 -4.35 -2.79 -35.60
CA SER A 5 -4.90 -1.59 -36.21
C SER A 5 -5.74 -1.84 -37.48
N MET A 6 -5.79 -3.08 -38.00
CA MET A 6 -6.60 -3.44 -39.17
C MET A 6 -8.05 -3.83 -38.82
N PHE A 7 -8.35 -4.11 -37.55
CA PHE A 7 -9.71 -4.42 -37.13
C PHE A 7 -10.45 -3.15 -36.68
N PRO A 8 -11.76 -3.03 -36.98
CA PRO A 8 -12.60 -2.02 -36.35
C PRO A 8 -12.47 -2.11 -34.83
N PRO A 9 -12.31 -0.98 -34.11
CA PRO A 9 -12.21 -0.96 -32.66
C PRO A 9 -13.27 -1.83 -31.98
N GLU A 10 -14.50 -1.81 -32.48
CA GLU A 10 -15.65 -2.59 -31.98
C GLU A 10 -15.36 -4.10 -31.91
N ILE A 11 -14.68 -4.66 -32.92
CA ILE A 11 -14.36 -6.09 -32.98
C ILE A 11 -13.27 -6.43 -31.95
N ILE A 12 -12.25 -5.58 -31.84
CA ILE A 12 -11.17 -5.76 -30.85
C ILE A 12 -11.76 -5.75 -29.44
N PHE A 13 -12.72 -4.86 -29.16
CA PHE A 13 -13.30 -4.75 -27.83
C PHE A 13 -14.33 -5.83 -27.50
N ASN A 14 -15.08 -6.36 -28.46
CA ASN A 14 -15.90 -7.55 -28.20
C ASN A 14 -15.03 -8.76 -27.83
N VAL A 15 -13.89 -8.93 -28.51
CA VAL A 15 -12.91 -9.98 -28.18
C VAL A 15 -12.30 -9.75 -26.80
N LEU A 16 -11.92 -8.51 -26.47
CA LEU A 16 -11.43 -8.18 -25.13
C LEU A 16 -12.50 -8.41 -24.07
N ASP A 17 -13.76 -8.01 -24.30
CA ASP A 17 -14.85 -8.20 -23.35
C ASP A 17 -15.15 -9.68 -23.11
N GLU A 18 -15.07 -10.52 -24.14
CA GLU A 18 -15.22 -11.97 -24.03
C GLU A 18 -14.07 -12.62 -23.25
N ILE A 19 -12.82 -12.24 -23.56
CA ILE A 19 -11.63 -12.73 -22.84
C ILE A 19 -11.70 -12.34 -21.36
N LEU A 20 -12.11 -11.11 -21.07
CA LEU A 20 -12.19 -10.58 -19.70
C LEU A 20 -13.41 -11.11 -18.94
N GLY A 21 -14.50 -11.38 -19.66
CA GLY A 21 -15.72 -11.99 -19.14
C GLY A 21 -15.51 -13.41 -18.63
N SER A 22 -14.51 -14.13 -19.14
CA SER A 22 -14.23 -15.54 -18.78
C SER A 22 -13.64 -15.73 -17.38
N SER A 23 -12.99 -14.70 -16.82
CA SER A 23 -12.45 -14.75 -15.45
C SER A 23 -13.53 -14.41 -14.43
N PRO A 24 -13.56 -15.03 -13.23
CA PRO A 24 -14.48 -14.61 -12.16
C PRO A 24 -14.20 -13.18 -11.67
N ARG A 25 -12.99 -12.67 -11.92
CA ARG A 25 -12.55 -11.34 -11.49
C ARG A 25 -11.65 -10.66 -12.51
N LEU A 26 -11.70 -9.33 -12.56
CA LEU A 26 -10.71 -8.55 -13.30
C LEU A 26 -9.35 -8.57 -12.58
N THR A 27 -8.36 -9.21 -13.19
CA THR A 27 -6.98 -9.31 -12.69
C THR A 27 -6.13 -8.13 -13.16
N HIS A 28 -4.98 -7.91 -12.52
CA HIS A 28 -4.03 -6.90 -12.96
C HIS A 28 -3.49 -7.17 -14.37
N GLU A 29 -3.11 -8.40 -14.70
CA GLU A 29 -2.60 -8.75 -16.05
C GLU A 29 -3.56 -8.31 -17.17
N ASN A 30 -4.83 -8.61 -16.98
CA ASN A 30 -5.92 -8.25 -17.88
C ASN A 30 -6.09 -6.72 -18.02
N PHE A 31 -6.08 -6.02 -16.89
CA PHE A 31 -6.17 -4.56 -16.86
C PHE A 31 -4.92 -3.89 -17.47
N HIS A 32 -3.74 -4.43 -17.19
CA HIS A 32 -2.45 -3.93 -17.67
C HIS A 32 -2.36 -4.05 -19.18
N ALA A 33 -2.78 -5.18 -19.76
CA ALA A 33 -2.79 -5.35 -21.21
C ALA A 33 -3.64 -4.26 -21.90
N ILE A 34 -4.82 -3.94 -21.36
CA ILE A 34 -5.65 -2.83 -21.88
C ILE A 34 -4.97 -1.48 -21.71
N ASN A 35 -4.34 -1.23 -20.55
CA ASN A 35 -3.61 0.01 -20.31
C ASN A 35 -2.41 0.18 -21.26
N GLN A 36 -1.74 -0.90 -21.65
CA GLN A 36 -0.69 -0.84 -22.67
C GLN A 36 -1.26 -0.55 -24.07
N LEU A 37 -2.43 -1.11 -24.39
CA LEU A 37 -3.11 -0.83 -25.66
C LEU A 37 -3.54 0.64 -25.78
N THR A 38 -4.06 1.25 -24.71
CA THR A 38 -4.40 2.68 -24.72
C THR A 38 -3.16 3.55 -24.93
N ARG A 39 -2.02 3.19 -24.33
CA ARG A 39 -0.78 3.99 -24.42
C ARG A 39 -0.08 3.90 -25.77
N THR A 40 -0.22 2.78 -26.47
CA THR A 40 0.49 2.54 -27.75
C THR A 40 -0.16 3.22 -28.95
N ASN A 41 -1.43 3.61 -28.88
CA ASN A 41 -2.15 4.20 -30.00
C ASN A 41 -3.19 5.23 -29.52
N LYS A 42 -2.98 6.51 -29.86
CA LYS A 42 -3.88 7.62 -29.48
C LYS A 42 -5.32 7.46 -29.98
N THR A 43 -5.51 6.85 -31.15
CA THR A 43 -6.85 6.57 -31.68
C THR A 43 -7.54 5.50 -30.81
N LEU A 44 -6.81 4.46 -30.40
CA LEU A 44 -7.33 3.47 -29.45
C LEU A 44 -7.53 4.09 -28.06
N GLU A 45 -6.66 4.99 -27.61
CA GLU A 45 -6.84 5.72 -26.34
C GLU A 45 -8.16 6.50 -26.35
N GLN A 46 -8.39 7.32 -27.38
CA GLN A 46 -9.60 8.13 -27.48
C GLN A 46 -10.84 7.24 -27.55
N TYR A 47 -10.77 6.16 -28.34
CA TYR A 47 -11.86 5.22 -28.43
C TYR A 47 -12.11 4.51 -27.11
N ILE A 48 -11.09 4.03 -26.39
CA ILE A 48 -11.26 3.32 -25.12
C ILE A 48 -11.75 4.27 -24.04
N LYS A 49 -11.07 5.40 -23.81
CA LYS A 49 -11.38 6.32 -22.70
C LYS A 49 -12.71 7.04 -22.93
N PHE A 50 -12.91 7.64 -24.11
CA PHE A 50 -14.07 8.48 -24.37
C PHE A 50 -15.21 7.73 -25.04
N GLY A 51 -14.90 6.74 -25.89
CA GLY A 51 -15.90 5.91 -26.56
C GLY A 51 -16.38 4.77 -25.66
N TRP A 52 -15.58 3.73 -25.48
CA TRP A 52 -15.98 2.48 -24.86
C TRP A 52 -16.26 2.61 -23.35
N MET A 53 -15.32 3.20 -22.59
CA MET A 53 -15.49 3.49 -21.16
C MET A 53 -16.46 4.66 -20.93
N GLY A 54 -16.54 5.62 -21.85
CA GLY A 54 -17.45 6.76 -21.77
C GLY A 54 -18.89 6.47 -22.22
N SER A 55 -19.12 5.42 -23.02
CA SER A 55 -20.43 5.12 -23.58
C SER A 55 -21.44 4.64 -22.55
N ASN A 56 -22.72 4.83 -22.85
CA ASN A 56 -23.83 4.24 -22.10
C ASN A 56 -24.03 2.75 -22.41
N VAL A 57 -23.23 2.18 -23.32
CA VAL A 57 -23.31 0.76 -23.67
C VAL A 57 -22.65 -0.05 -22.56
N SER A 58 -23.43 -0.94 -21.98
CA SER A 58 -22.97 -1.89 -20.97
C SER A 58 -21.95 -2.84 -21.58
N ASN A 59 -20.68 -2.73 -21.17
CA ASN A 59 -19.64 -3.72 -21.46
C ASN A 59 -19.06 -4.28 -20.14
N SER A 60 -18.68 -5.56 -20.16
CA SER A 60 -18.31 -6.29 -18.94
C SER A 60 -17.03 -5.73 -18.30
N PHE A 61 -16.06 -5.28 -19.10
CA PHE A 61 -14.83 -4.70 -18.59
C PHE A 61 -15.08 -3.40 -17.82
N LYS A 62 -15.82 -2.44 -18.40
CA LYS A 62 -16.22 -1.19 -17.73
C LYS A 62 -16.98 -1.48 -16.45
N GLN A 63 -17.92 -2.43 -16.47
CA GLN A 63 -18.65 -2.83 -15.27
C GLN A 63 -17.71 -3.37 -14.19
N ARG A 64 -16.74 -4.21 -14.56
CA ARG A 64 -15.77 -4.79 -13.62
C ARG A 64 -14.81 -3.73 -13.06
N VAL A 65 -14.33 -2.79 -13.87
CA VAL A 65 -13.52 -1.65 -13.41
C VAL A 65 -14.32 -0.77 -12.45
N ASN A 66 -15.57 -0.46 -12.79
CA ASN A 66 -16.44 0.34 -11.93
C ASN A 66 -16.89 -0.40 -10.66
N ALA A 67 -16.88 -1.73 -10.68
CA ALA A 67 -17.19 -2.58 -9.52
C ALA A 67 -15.99 -2.81 -8.60
N VAL A 68 -14.80 -2.25 -8.91
CA VAL A 68 -13.63 -2.33 -8.03
C VAL A 68 -13.97 -1.66 -6.70
N GLN A 69 -14.05 -2.47 -5.65
CA GLN A 69 -14.40 -2.02 -4.32
C GLN A 69 -13.15 -1.58 -3.54
N TRP A 70 -13.22 -0.39 -2.96
CA TRP A 70 -12.21 0.16 -2.06
C TRP A 70 -12.86 1.16 -1.10
N TYR A 71 -12.11 1.57 -0.08
CA TYR A 71 -12.59 2.48 0.95
C TYR A 71 -11.59 3.62 1.18
N PRO A 72 -12.06 4.86 1.41
CA PRO A 72 -11.17 6.02 1.52
C PRO A 72 -10.32 6.06 2.79
N ASN A 73 -10.76 5.39 3.86
CA ASN A 73 -10.02 5.27 5.11
C ASN A 73 -10.46 4.05 5.92
N ILE A 74 -9.71 3.79 6.99
CA ILE A 74 -9.90 2.63 7.87
C ILE A 74 -11.26 2.60 8.58
N ASP A 75 -11.81 3.76 8.97
CA ASP A 75 -13.08 3.84 9.70
C ASP A 75 -14.27 3.50 8.79
N ILE A 76 -14.23 4.00 7.55
CA ILE A 76 -15.23 3.69 6.53
C ILE A 76 -15.14 2.22 6.11
N ALA A 77 -13.92 1.71 5.91
CA ALA A 77 -13.69 0.29 5.63
C ALA A 77 -14.26 -0.59 6.74
N LYS A 78 -13.94 -0.28 8.00
CA LYS A 78 -14.43 -1.04 9.16
C LYS A 78 -15.95 -1.06 9.24
N THR A 79 -16.58 0.11 9.06
CA THR A 79 -18.05 0.23 9.09
C THR A 79 -18.68 -0.61 7.99
N ALA A 80 -18.17 -0.53 6.76
CA ALA A 80 -18.69 -1.28 5.63
C ALA A 80 -18.52 -2.80 5.81
N LEU A 81 -17.35 -3.26 6.24
CA LEU A 81 -17.07 -4.68 6.47
C LEU A 81 -17.89 -5.26 7.62
N THR A 82 -18.11 -4.47 8.67
CA THR A 82 -18.98 -4.86 9.79
C THR A 82 -20.44 -5.01 9.32
N LEU A 83 -20.93 -4.10 8.48
CA LEU A 83 -22.28 -4.19 7.91
C LEU A 83 -22.45 -5.38 6.95
N GLN A 84 -21.36 -5.81 6.29
CA GLN A 84 -21.34 -7.01 5.47
C GLN A 84 -21.28 -8.31 6.30
N GLY A 85 -21.16 -8.22 7.62
CA GLY A 85 -21.06 -9.38 8.51
C GLY A 85 -19.70 -10.08 8.46
N VAL A 86 -18.63 -9.38 8.04
CA VAL A 86 -17.26 -9.92 8.09
C VAL A 86 -16.86 -10.13 9.54
N ASP A 87 -16.47 -11.36 9.88
CA ASP A 87 -15.99 -11.70 11.22
C ASP A 87 -14.63 -11.01 11.48
N PRO A 88 -14.52 -10.17 12.52
CA PRO A 88 -13.26 -9.53 12.89
C PRO A 88 -12.10 -10.50 13.13
N GLU A 89 -12.39 -11.69 13.66
CA GLU A 89 -11.38 -12.72 13.98
C GLU A 89 -10.86 -13.43 12.70
N HIS A 90 -11.58 -13.31 11.59
CA HIS A 90 -11.25 -13.94 10.32
C HIS A 90 -11.03 -12.89 9.23
N SER A 91 -10.01 -12.04 9.42
CA SER A 91 -9.59 -11.07 8.41
C SER A 91 -9.27 -11.77 7.08
N MET A 92 -9.75 -11.21 5.97
CA MET A 92 -9.42 -11.71 4.63
C MET A 92 -7.89 -11.78 4.45
N PRO A 93 -7.35 -12.87 3.88
CA PRO A 93 -5.92 -12.95 3.60
C PRO A 93 -5.45 -11.77 2.74
N ILE A 94 -4.23 -11.29 2.97
CA ILE A 94 -3.62 -10.20 2.18
C ILE A 94 -3.59 -10.55 0.68
N ALA A 95 -3.39 -11.82 0.34
CA ALA A 95 -3.39 -12.31 -1.04
C ALA A 95 -4.79 -12.47 -1.66
N GLY A 96 -5.86 -12.12 -0.94
CA GLY A 96 -7.24 -12.27 -1.39
C GLY A 96 -7.85 -13.65 -1.07
N HIS A 97 -9.03 -13.90 -1.63
CA HIS A 97 -9.81 -15.11 -1.37
C HIS A 97 -9.18 -16.33 -2.07
N HIS A 98 -9.19 -17.49 -1.39
CA HIS A 98 -8.69 -18.73 -1.98
C HIS A 98 -9.47 -19.07 -3.26
N GLY A 99 -8.75 -19.32 -4.36
CA GLY A 99 -9.32 -19.67 -5.66
C GLY A 99 -9.75 -18.50 -6.54
N VAL A 100 -9.83 -17.27 -6.01
CA VAL A 100 -10.16 -16.06 -6.78
C VAL A 100 -8.95 -15.14 -6.94
N GLY A 101 -8.05 -15.12 -5.94
CA GLY A 101 -6.87 -14.26 -5.93
C GLY A 101 -7.15 -12.84 -5.44
N PRO A 102 -6.17 -11.93 -5.58
CA PRO A 102 -6.26 -10.57 -5.07
C PRO A 102 -7.28 -9.73 -5.86
N ASP A 103 -7.79 -8.68 -5.22
CA ASP A 103 -8.52 -7.64 -5.95
C ASP A 103 -7.63 -6.86 -6.91
N LEU A 104 -8.25 -6.16 -7.86
CA LEU A 104 -7.52 -5.45 -8.91
C LEU A 104 -6.49 -4.48 -8.33
N ILE A 105 -6.86 -3.70 -7.31
CA ILE A 105 -5.96 -2.73 -6.69
C ILE A 105 -4.83 -3.47 -5.97
N THR A 106 -5.15 -4.54 -5.24
CA THR A 106 -4.13 -5.38 -4.59
C THR A 106 -3.16 -6.00 -5.60
N GLY A 107 -3.66 -6.51 -6.73
CA GLY A 107 -2.83 -7.06 -7.80
C GLY A 107 -1.91 -6.00 -8.42
N ILE A 108 -2.44 -4.80 -8.69
CA ILE A 108 -1.65 -3.66 -9.18
C ILE A 108 -0.55 -3.29 -8.18
N ILE A 109 -0.87 -3.28 -6.89
CA ILE A 109 0.11 -2.97 -5.83
C ILE A 109 1.18 -4.06 -5.73
N PHE A 110 0.78 -5.34 -5.80
CA PHE A 110 1.72 -6.46 -5.71
C PHE A 110 2.71 -6.49 -6.88
N ASP A 111 2.25 -6.14 -8.07
CA ASP A 111 3.11 -6.05 -9.25
C ASP A 111 3.85 -4.71 -9.37
N ASP A 112 3.77 -3.84 -8.34
CA ASP A 112 4.41 -2.53 -8.26
C ASP A 112 4.18 -1.67 -9.53
N CYS A 113 2.96 -1.72 -10.06
CA CYS A 113 2.62 -1.13 -11.35
C CYS A 113 2.04 0.28 -11.21
N THR A 114 2.92 1.29 -11.19
CA THR A 114 2.53 2.71 -11.11
C THR A 114 1.60 3.15 -12.23
N ASP A 115 1.80 2.60 -13.43
CA ASP A 115 1.02 2.94 -14.63
C ASP A 115 -0.45 2.56 -14.52
N CYS A 116 -0.72 1.37 -13.96
CA CYS A 116 -2.09 0.92 -13.71
C CYS A 116 -2.68 1.61 -12.49
N PHE A 117 -1.85 1.89 -11.48
CA PHE A 117 -2.29 2.60 -10.27
C PHE A 117 -2.73 4.04 -10.56
N GLU A 118 -2.04 4.72 -11.49
CA GLU A 118 -2.36 6.08 -11.93
C GLU A 118 -3.82 6.23 -12.39
N TRP A 119 -4.40 5.19 -13.00
CA TRP A 119 -5.81 5.19 -13.43
C TRP A 119 -6.78 5.45 -12.27
N PHE A 120 -6.44 5.02 -11.06
CA PHE A 120 -7.30 5.21 -9.89
C PHE A 120 -7.06 6.55 -9.19
N THR A 121 -5.96 7.25 -9.48
CA THR A 121 -5.58 8.47 -8.73
C THR A 121 -6.60 9.61 -8.86
N GLU A 122 -7.38 9.65 -9.93
CA GLU A 122 -8.43 10.67 -10.13
C GLU A 122 -9.64 10.48 -9.19
N VAL A 123 -9.91 9.24 -8.77
CA VAL A 123 -11.07 8.90 -7.93
C VAL A 123 -10.70 8.68 -6.46
N LEU A 124 -9.40 8.47 -6.18
CA LEU A 124 -8.89 8.28 -4.83
C LEU A 124 -8.64 9.65 -4.16
N PRO A 125 -8.81 9.75 -2.82
CA PRO A 125 -8.43 10.95 -2.09
C PRO A 125 -6.91 11.12 -2.09
N ALA A 126 -6.40 12.36 -2.10
CA ALA A 126 -4.96 12.66 -2.18
C ALA A 126 -4.05 11.85 -1.21
N THR A 127 -4.58 11.43 -0.06
CA THR A 127 -3.92 10.50 0.86
C THR A 127 -4.14 9.04 0.45
N HIS A 128 -3.75 8.65 -0.76
CA HIS A 128 -3.98 7.30 -1.32
C HIS A 128 -3.53 6.18 -0.37
N MET A 129 -2.41 6.39 0.33
CA MET A 129 -1.81 5.39 1.23
C MET A 129 -2.74 4.93 2.36
N SER A 130 -3.71 5.76 2.75
CA SER A 130 -4.66 5.46 3.84
C SER A 130 -5.95 4.79 3.37
N CYS A 131 -6.17 4.70 2.06
CA CYS A 131 -7.28 3.95 1.49
C CYS A 131 -7.10 2.45 1.77
N CYS A 132 -8.20 1.71 1.76
CA CYS A 132 -8.24 0.28 1.98
C CYS A 132 -8.82 -0.44 0.75
N ASN A 133 -8.32 -1.63 0.46
CA ASN A 133 -8.94 -2.51 -0.53
C ASN A 133 -10.26 -3.10 -0.01
N GLU A 134 -10.91 -3.94 -0.80
CA GLU A 134 -12.15 -4.62 -0.40
C GLU A 134 -12.01 -5.43 0.88
N GLY A 135 -10.81 -5.95 1.19
CA GLY A 135 -10.52 -6.73 2.38
C GLY A 135 -10.21 -5.90 3.62
N GLY A 136 -10.25 -4.57 3.51
CA GLY A 136 -9.92 -3.65 4.59
C GLY A 136 -8.41 -3.44 4.81
N TRP A 137 -7.54 -3.97 3.96
CA TRP A 137 -6.09 -3.73 4.05
C TRP A 137 -5.73 -2.36 3.51
N SER A 138 -5.02 -1.54 4.29
CA SER A 138 -4.54 -0.25 3.79
C SER A 138 -3.61 -0.42 2.59
N PHE A 139 -3.69 0.46 1.59
CA PHE A 139 -2.82 0.42 0.40
C PHE A 139 -1.34 0.47 0.79
N LEU A 140 -0.99 1.24 1.82
CA LEU A 140 0.36 1.22 2.36
C LEU A 140 0.75 -0.15 2.91
N SER A 141 -0.12 -0.82 3.67
CA SER A 141 0.19 -2.16 4.20
C SER A 141 0.37 -3.20 3.10
N LEU A 142 -0.43 -3.14 2.03
CA LEU A 142 -0.27 -3.98 0.85
C LEU A 142 1.07 -3.73 0.16
N ALA A 143 1.44 -2.47 -0.05
CA ALA A 143 2.70 -2.11 -0.69
C ALA A 143 3.91 -2.50 0.17
N LEU A 144 3.82 -2.33 1.50
CA LEU A 144 4.86 -2.78 2.45
C LEU A 144 5.02 -4.30 2.44
N TYR A 145 3.91 -5.04 2.37
CA TYR A 145 3.90 -6.50 2.32
C TYR A 145 4.55 -7.00 1.03
N ALA A 146 4.19 -6.40 -0.11
CA ALA A 146 4.71 -6.75 -1.43
C ALA A 146 6.12 -6.19 -1.71
N GLN A 147 6.65 -5.32 -0.84
CA GLN A 147 7.87 -4.55 -1.11
C GLN A 147 7.79 -3.77 -2.44
N ALA A 148 6.64 -3.16 -2.71
CA ALA A 148 6.36 -2.43 -3.95
C ALA A 148 7.06 -1.06 -3.96
N GLU A 149 8.36 -1.06 -4.28
CA GLU A 149 9.27 0.10 -4.11
C GLU A 149 8.76 1.37 -4.81
N LYS A 150 8.29 1.28 -6.05
CA LYS A 150 7.87 2.47 -6.82
C LYS A 150 6.61 3.07 -6.23
N LEU A 151 5.63 2.24 -5.86
CA LEU A 151 4.40 2.70 -5.22
C LEU A 151 4.65 3.21 -3.79
N LEU A 152 5.56 2.59 -3.05
CA LEU A 152 5.97 3.09 -1.73
C LEU A 152 6.60 4.49 -1.85
N ASP A 153 7.49 4.71 -2.82
CA ASP A 153 8.05 6.03 -3.07
C ASP A 153 6.97 7.05 -3.45
N LEU A 154 6.03 6.69 -4.32
CA LEU A 154 4.87 7.51 -4.65
C LEU A 154 4.06 7.88 -3.40
N PHE A 155 3.69 6.90 -2.58
CA PHE A 155 2.94 7.13 -1.35
C PHE A 155 3.68 8.05 -0.38
N PHE A 156 4.96 7.82 -0.13
CA PHE A 156 5.73 8.67 0.78
C PHE A 156 5.90 10.11 0.25
N LEU A 157 5.90 10.31 -1.07
CA LEU A 157 5.91 11.64 -1.70
C LEU A 157 4.54 12.34 -1.61
N SER A 158 3.42 11.61 -1.71
CA SER A 158 2.06 12.17 -1.56
C SER A 158 1.77 12.69 -0.14
N GLY A 159 2.57 12.31 0.85
CA GLY A 159 2.45 12.76 2.23
C GLY A 159 1.57 11.84 3.10
N PHE A 160 1.54 12.13 4.39
CA PHE A 160 0.84 11.31 5.39
C PHE A 160 -0.57 11.87 5.68
N PRO A 161 -1.52 11.01 6.13
CA PRO A 161 -2.82 11.47 6.59
C PRO A 161 -2.71 12.44 7.78
N ARG A 162 -3.79 13.18 8.06
CA ARG A 162 -3.84 14.22 9.12
C ARG A 162 -3.40 13.75 10.50
N GLU A 163 -3.59 12.46 10.80
CA GLU A 163 -3.16 11.83 12.04
C GLU A 163 -2.09 10.74 11.80
N PRO A 164 -0.83 11.11 11.44
CA PRO A 164 0.19 10.14 11.05
C PRO A 164 0.52 9.16 12.18
N LYS A 165 0.44 9.61 13.44
CA LYS A 165 0.65 8.74 14.60
C LYS A 165 -0.35 7.58 14.56
N ASN A 166 -1.64 7.87 14.58
CA ASN A 166 -2.70 6.86 14.66
C ASN A 166 -2.67 5.93 13.45
N PHE A 167 -2.31 6.45 12.28
CA PHE A 167 -2.10 5.64 11.09
C PHE A 167 -0.90 4.69 11.22
N ILE A 168 0.30 5.19 11.55
CA ILE A 168 1.54 4.39 11.59
C ILE A 168 1.49 3.28 12.66
N ILE A 169 0.93 3.58 13.83
CA ILE A 169 0.80 2.60 14.95
C ILE A 169 -0.54 1.88 14.97
N GLY A 170 -1.46 2.26 14.09
CA GLY A 170 -2.75 1.62 13.92
C GLY A 170 -2.63 0.31 13.16
N SER A 171 -3.67 -0.52 13.25
CA SER A 171 -3.77 -1.79 12.53
C SER A 171 -3.63 -1.57 11.02
N ALA A 172 -2.90 -2.48 10.37
CA ALA A 172 -2.80 -2.53 8.92
C ALA A 172 -4.13 -2.89 8.22
N ASN A 173 -5.02 -3.60 8.92
CA ASN A 173 -6.35 -3.99 8.45
C ASN A 173 -7.47 -3.29 9.25
N ALA A 174 -8.53 -2.89 8.56
CA ALA A 174 -9.68 -2.16 9.09
C ALA A 174 -10.47 -2.88 10.18
N MET A 175 -10.48 -4.20 10.19
CA MET A 175 -11.13 -4.99 11.25
C MET A 175 -10.36 -4.91 12.58
N GLY A 176 -9.18 -4.29 12.59
CA GLY A 176 -8.36 -4.10 13.80
C GLY A 176 -7.56 -5.34 14.19
N THR A 177 -7.61 -6.39 13.37
CA THR A 177 -6.83 -7.63 13.55
C THR A 177 -5.57 -7.60 12.67
N GLY A 178 -4.46 -8.04 13.25
CA GLY A 178 -3.16 -8.08 12.56
C GLY A 178 -2.11 -7.08 13.10
N PRO A 179 -0.95 -6.98 12.44
CA PRO A 179 0.11 -6.08 12.85
C PRO A 179 -0.28 -4.62 12.60
N SER A 180 0.37 -3.71 13.33
CA SER A 180 0.37 -2.29 12.98
C SER A 180 1.07 -2.06 11.64
N ILE A 181 0.85 -0.91 10.99
CA ILE A 181 1.58 -0.53 9.77
C ILE A 181 3.10 -0.54 10.00
N LEU A 182 3.55 -0.01 11.14
CA LEU A 182 4.97 -0.05 11.52
C LEU A 182 5.46 -1.49 11.73
N GLY A 183 4.64 -2.34 12.35
CA GLY A 183 4.94 -3.75 12.56
C GLY A 183 5.01 -4.55 11.26
N MET A 184 4.12 -4.27 10.31
CA MET A 184 4.10 -4.83 8.96
C MET A 184 5.38 -4.44 8.21
N SER A 185 5.72 -3.15 8.20
CA SER A 185 6.95 -2.66 7.58
C SER A 185 8.21 -3.29 8.19
N ALA A 186 8.23 -3.48 9.51
CA ALA A 186 9.36 -4.14 10.16
C ALA A 186 9.46 -5.63 9.80
N SER A 187 8.31 -6.29 9.64
CA SER A 187 8.22 -7.72 9.32
C SER A 187 8.54 -8.02 7.86
N SER A 188 8.25 -7.08 6.95
CA SER A 188 8.59 -7.21 5.52
C SER A 188 10.09 -7.07 5.25
N ARG A 189 10.89 -6.64 6.23
CA ARG A 189 12.34 -6.45 6.12
C ARG A 189 12.80 -5.39 5.10
N ASP A 190 11.90 -4.55 4.63
CA ASP A 190 12.26 -3.37 3.83
C ASP A 190 12.83 -2.27 4.75
N HIS A 191 14.15 -2.13 4.75
CA HIS A 191 14.87 -1.17 5.57
C HIS A 191 14.52 0.28 5.24
N GLN A 192 14.28 0.60 3.96
CA GLN A 192 14.03 1.96 3.50
C GLN A 192 12.66 2.43 3.97
N SER A 193 11.62 1.65 3.71
CA SER A 193 10.26 2.03 4.12
C SER A 193 10.11 2.00 5.63
N PHE A 194 10.72 1.02 6.32
CA PHE A 194 10.76 1.00 7.77
C PHE A 194 11.39 2.27 8.33
N ALA A 195 12.55 2.68 7.81
CA ALA A 195 13.23 3.88 8.28
C ALA A 195 12.41 5.15 8.03
N LYS A 196 11.72 5.27 6.89
CA LYS A 196 10.83 6.39 6.57
C LYS A 196 9.68 6.48 7.60
N LEU A 197 9.00 5.36 7.86
CA LEU A 197 7.90 5.30 8.84
C LEU A 197 8.37 5.57 10.27
N PHE A 198 9.48 4.96 10.68
CA PHE A 198 10.00 5.10 12.04
C PHE A 198 10.46 6.53 12.32
N LYS A 199 11.15 7.17 11.37
CA LYS A 199 11.52 8.59 11.44
C LYS A 199 10.28 9.49 11.46
N LYS A 200 9.28 9.22 10.63
CA LYS A 200 8.03 9.99 10.62
C LYS A 200 7.32 9.90 11.96
N LEU A 201 7.23 8.72 12.56
CA LEU A 201 6.63 8.51 13.87
C LEU A 201 7.39 9.28 14.97
N LYS A 202 8.72 9.27 14.93
CA LYS A 202 9.55 10.07 15.84
C LYS A 202 9.36 11.57 15.65
N LEU A 203 9.18 12.05 14.42
CA LEU A 203 8.93 13.47 14.14
C LEU A 203 7.60 13.96 14.72
N VAL A 204 6.55 13.13 14.67
CA VAL A 204 5.21 13.51 15.17
C VAL A 204 5.03 13.29 16.67
N LEU A 205 6.00 12.67 17.34
CA LEU A 205 5.96 12.39 18.78
C LEU A 205 7.16 13.03 19.49
N ASN A 206 6.94 13.63 20.67
CA ASN A 206 8.06 14.03 21.52
C ASN A 206 8.82 12.80 22.06
N GLY A 207 10.04 12.98 22.60
CA GLY A 207 10.90 11.87 23.04
C GLY A 207 10.21 10.87 23.98
N HIS A 208 9.54 11.38 25.03
CA HIS A 208 8.80 10.56 25.98
C HIS A 208 7.57 9.88 25.34
N GLY A 209 6.82 10.60 24.51
CA GLY A 209 5.64 10.10 23.80
C GLY A 209 6.00 9.02 22.78
N PHE A 210 7.16 9.11 22.14
CA PHE A 210 7.66 8.11 21.21
C PHE A 210 7.94 6.77 21.92
N GLN A 211 8.72 6.80 23.00
CA GLN A 211 9.02 5.61 23.80
C GLN A 211 7.74 4.98 24.38
N LYS A 212 6.87 5.81 24.99
CA LYS A 212 5.61 5.34 25.56
C LYS A 212 4.72 4.70 24.48
N THR A 213 4.60 5.33 23.32
CA THR A 213 3.77 4.79 22.23
C THR A 213 4.26 3.44 21.75
N LEU A 214 5.57 3.28 21.51
CA LEU A 214 6.13 2.01 21.04
C LEU A 214 6.00 0.89 22.08
N ARG A 215 6.12 1.22 23.37
CA ARG A 215 5.94 0.24 24.46
C ARG A 215 4.48 -0.18 24.61
N ASP A 216 3.56 0.78 24.57
CA ASP A 216 2.16 0.56 24.95
C ASP A 216 1.31 0.07 23.76
N LYS A 217 1.72 0.35 22.51
CA LYS A 217 0.93 0.05 21.30
C LYS A 217 1.47 -1.08 20.45
N LEU A 218 2.76 -1.42 20.54
CA LEU A 218 3.34 -2.50 19.75
C LEU A 218 3.42 -3.80 20.54
N THR A 219 3.07 -4.88 19.87
CA THR A 219 3.19 -6.23 20.42
C THR A 219 4.68 -6.60 20.63
N PRO A 220 4.98 -7.58 21.51
CA PRO A 220 6.35 -8.09 21.66
C PRO A 220 6.96 -8.58 20.34
N LYS A 221 6.15 -9.19 19.47
CA LYS A 221 6.57 -9.70 18.15
C LYS A 221 7.00 -8.55 17.22
N GLU A 222 6.21 -7.48 17.13
CA GLU A 222 6.58 -6.31 16.33
C GLU A 222 7.84 -5.62 16.87
N ARG A 223 7.95 -5.48 18.20
CA ARG A 223 9.18 -4.94 18.81
C ARG A 223 10.40 -5.81 18.52
N ALA A 224 10.25 -7.13 18.42
CA ALA A 224 11.32 -8.01 17.99
C ALA A 224 11.66 -7.83 16.51
N ALA A 225 10.65 -7.74 15.63
CA ALA A 225 10.85 -7.48 14.20
C ALA A 225 11.59 -6.15 13.98
N ILE A 226 11.19 -5.09 14.67
CA ILE A 226 11.85 -3.76 14.61
C ILE A 226 13.33 -3.86 14.98
N ARG A 227 13.66 -4.58 16.06
CA ARG A 227 15.06 -4.79 16.47
C ARG A 227 15.88 -5.52 15.40
N SER A 228 15.25 -6.45 14.68
CA SER A 228 15.94 -7.28 13.67
C SER A 228 16.17 -6.57 12.34
N VAL A 229 15.32 -5.61 11.98
CA VAL A 229 15.33 -4.93 10.67
C VAL A 229 16.02 -3.56 10.71
N ALA A 230 16.13 -2.96 11.90
CA ALA A 230 16.52 -1.56 11.98
C ALA A 230 17.99 -1.33 11.57
N PRO A 231 18.26 -0.51 10.54
CA PRO A 231 19.62 -0.23 10.09
C PRO A 231 20.45 0.51 11.14
N GLN A 232 21.78 0.42 11.03
CA GLN A 232 22.72 0.98 12.02
C GLN A 232 22.49 2.47 12.32
N TYR A 233 22.13 3.27 11.33
CA TYR A 233 21.88 4.70 11.52
C TYR A 233 20.62 5.00 12.38
N LEU A 234 19.74 4.02 12.61
CA LEU A 234 18.58 4.14 13.51
C LEU A 234 18.87 3.68 14.94
N GLN A 235 20.05 3.15 15.25
CA GLN A 235 20.36 2.55 16.56
C GLN A 235 20.14 3.54 17.73
N ARG A 236 20.49 4.81 17.55
CA ARG A 236 20.19 5.86 18.54
C ARG A 236 18.69 6.01 18.78
N MET A 237 17.89 6.01 17.72
CA MET A 237 16.44 6.14 17.81
C MET A 237 15.81 4.91 18.47
N LEU A 238 16.33 3.70 18.21
CA LEU A 238 15.93 2.48 18.89
C LEU A 238 16.26 2.52 20.40
N TYR A 239 17.42 3.06 20.76
CA TYR A 239 17.81 3.24 22.15
C TYR A 239 16.88 4.22 22.87
N GLU A 240 16.63 5.38 22.25
CA GLU A 240 15.66 6.37 22.76
C GLU A 240 14.24 5.79 22.86
N ALA A 241 13.87 4.86 21.99
CA ALA A 241 12.62 4.11 22.04
C ALA A 241 12.58 3.04 23.14
N GLY A 242 13.69 2.77 23.83
CA GLY A 242 13.81 1.66 24.78
C GLY A 242 13.71 0.28 24.13
N LEU A 243 13.97 0.18 22.82
CA LEU A 243 13.91 -1.07 22.06
C LEU A 243 15.25 -1.82 22.08
N VAL A 244 16.37 -1.12 22.23
CA VAL A 244 17.69 -1.74 22.36
C VAL A 244 18.44 -1.15 23.55
N THR A 245 19.27 -1.96 24.19
CA THR A 245 20.28 -1.47 25.12
C THR A 245 21.48 -0.97 24.33
N MET A 246 22.00 0.22 24.65
CA MET A 246 23.21 0.71 23.98
C MET A 246 24.39 -0.21 24.31
N HIS A 247 24.99 -0.80 23.29
CA HIS A 247 26.24 -1.56 23.46
C HIS A 247 27.34 -0.63 24.01
N PRO A 248 28.17 -1.04 24.99
CA PRO A 248 29.18 -0.19 25.62
C PRO A 248 30.13 0.49 24.63
N ALA A 249 30.43 -0.15 23.49
CA ALA A 249 31.29 0.40 22.44
C ALA A 249 30.72 1.68 21.76
N LEU A 250 29.39 1.85 21.70
CA LEU A 250 28.76 3.04 21.12
C LEU A 250 28.71 4.23 22.08
N ARG A 251 28.87 4.00 23.40
CA ARG A 251 28.99 5.09 24.40
C ARG A 251 30.24 5.97 24.19
N TYR A 252 31.27 5.43 23.53
CA TYR A 252 32.58 6.08 23.39
C TYR A 252 32.93 6.52 21.97
N SER A 253 32.02 6.38 21.01
CA SER A 253 32.25 6.94 19.67
C SER A 253 32.22 8.48 19.73
N PRO A 254 33.21 9.19 19.14
CA PRO A 254 33.24 10.65 19.09
C PRO A 254 31.97 11.27 18.49
N TYR A 255 31.30 10.52 17.60
CA TYR A 255 30.05 10.92 16.96
C TYR A 255 28.81 10.82 17.88
N TYR A 256 28.92 10.12 19.01
CA TYR A 256 27.79 9.80 19.89
C TYR A 256 27.91 10.34 21.31
N SER A 257 29.09 10.78 21.73
CA SER A 257 29.33 11.24 23.12
C SER A 257 28.98 12.72 23.38
N GLY A 258 28.55 13.48 22.37
CA GLY A 258 28.20 14.91 22.54
C GLY A 258 29.36 15.80 23.00
N LYS A 259 30.58 15.26 23.14
CA LYS A 259 31.77 16.04 23.39
C LYS A 259 32.16 16.73 22.09
N ARG A 260 31.98 18.05 22.05
CA ARG A 260 32.65 18.92 21.09
C ARG A 260 34.10 18.49 21.01
N THR A 261 34.54 18.04 19.84
CA THR A 261 35.94 18.01 19.46
C THR A 261 36.43 19.46 19.55
N LEU A 262 37.06 19.81 20.67
CA LEU A 262 37.97 20.95 20.71
C LEU A 262 39.15 20.56 19.84
N MET A 263 39.20 21.11 18.63
CA MET A 263 40.40 21.10 17.81
C MET A 263 41.44 21.96 18.50
N TYR A 264 42.59 21.36 18.81
CA TYR A 264 43.88 22.02 18.96
C TYR A 264 44.85 21.33 18.02
#